data_AF-A0A9W9KZY9-F1
#
_entry.id   AF-A0A9W9KZY9-F1
#
_cell.length_a   1.000
_cell.length_b   1.000
_cell.length_c   1.000
_cell.angle_alpha   90.00
_cell.angle_beta   90.00
_cell.angle_gamma   90.00
#
_symmetry.space_group_name_H-M   'P 1'
#
loop_
_entity.id
_entity.type
_entity.pdbx_description
1 polymer ?
#
loop_
_entity_poly.entity_id
_entity_poly.type
_entity_poly.pdbx_seq_one_letter_code
_entity_poly.pdbx_strand_id
1 'polypeptide(L)'
;MSDDSRTSDVEHADIECFAALPNDTAQATGLTENVVRKTIRENQGTTDVVKYLRFTNVPPAVADKFSRCNTRQMFNPSTRYMIIKLLSGAHETAARGLDGAMGHDIYNMGLGKAIRPLGSKTIHGVFCRKEADAAYGPAQPVPGRSPKWPTVVVEVGVSESYRKLRADADWWLTNSKGDVKLVVLVSISRTTPNVRFETVALNPTVDSLRLQRPRYAPYIRQTITASRNANEPNSQISIRPSVPLTIPFEELLCHPPVPPEGDIQISPHRLEEISEHVWAEQGL
;
A
#
# COMPACT_ATOMS: atom_id res chain seq x y z
N MET A 1 28.08 16.96 -6.18
CA MET A 1 27.76 15.92 -7.18
C MET A 1 27.02 14.72 -6.54
N SER A 2 26.19 14.96 -5.51
CA SER A 2 25.64 13.92 -4.62
C SER A 2 24.12 13.78 -4.70
N ASP A 3 23.47 14.66 -5.46
CA ASP A 3 22.02 14.78 -5.58
C ASP A 3 21.46 13.97 -6.77
N ASP A 4 22.31 13.73 -7.78
CA ASP A 4 21.94 13.16 -9.08
C ASP A 4 21.51 11.68 -8.97
N SER A 5 22.26 10.86 -8.21
CA SER A 5 21.93 9.44 -8.05
C SER A 5 20.78 9.17 -7.08
N ARG A 6 20.45 10.12 -6.20
CA ARG A 6 19.29 10.01 -5.29
C ARG A 6 18.02 10.42 -6.00
N THR A 7 18.13 11.41 -6.87
CA THR A 7 17.07 11.80 -7.79
C THR A 7 16.77 10.66 -8.76
N SER A 8 17.78 9.92 -9.24
CA SER A 8 17.56 8.79 -10.16
C SER A 8 16.77 7.61 -9.56
N ASP A 9 17.01 7.23 -8.30
CA ASP A 9 16.26 6.12 -7.67
C ASP A 9 14.78 6.50 -7.46
N VAL A 10 14.53 7.75 -7.05
CA VAL A 10 13.16 8.26 -6.87
C VAL A 10 12.44 8.42 -8.21
N GLU A 11 13.12 8.97 -9.22
CA GLU A 11 12.60 9.10 -10.57
C GLU A 11 12.28 7.72 -11.17
N HIS A 12 13.15 6.73 -10.94
CA HIS A 12 12.91 5.35 -11.36
C HIS A 12 11.65 4.76 -10.69
N ALA A 13 11.49 4.91 -9.37
CA ALA A 13 10.30 4.43 -8.65
C ALA A 13 9.01 5.13 -9.12
N ASP A 14 9.08 6.43 -9.42
CA ASP A 14 8.00 7.18 -10.02
C ASP A 14 7.61 6.62 -11.41
N ILE A 15 8.59 6.43 -12.29
CA ILE A 15 8.38 5.88 -13.65
C ILE A 15 7.79 4.48 -13.57
N GLU A 16 8.35 3.61 -12.72
CA GLU A 16 7.92 2.21 -12.60
C GLU A 16 6.47 2.12 -12.13
N CYS A 17 6.01 3.00 -11.23
CA CYS A 17 4.60 3.06 -10.82
C CYS A 17 3.63 3.29 -11.98
N PHE A 18 4.01 4.10 -12.99
CA PHE A 18 3.19 4.33 -14.19
C PHE A 18 3.40 3.28 -15.29
N ALA A 19 4.50 2.54 -15.25
CA ALA A 19 4.82 1.50 -16.22
C ALA A 19 4.28 0.11 -15.82
N ALA A 20 4.27 -0.22 -14.54
CA ALA A 20 3.91 -1.53 -13.98
C ALA A 20 2.40 -1.81 -13.96
N LEU A 21 1.59 -1.02 -14.67
CA LEU A 21 0.14 -1.17 -14.72
C LEU A 21 -0.25 -2.50 -15.41
N PRO A 22 -1.27 -3.21 -14.91
CA PRO A 22 -1.71 -4.45 -15.53
C PRO A 22 -2.30 -4.26 -16.94
N ASN A 23 -2.30 -5.32 -17.74
CA ASN A 23 -2.69 -5.28 -19.15
C ASN A 23 -4.15 -4.85 -19.39
N ASP A 24 -5.03 -5.08 -18.41
CA ASP A 24 -6.45 -4.70 -18.46
C ASP A 24 -6.70 -3.24 -18.05
N THR A 25 -5.65 -2.45 -17.83
CA THR A 25 -5.74 -1.02 -17.48
C THR A 25 -6.38 -0.23 -18.60
N ALA A 26 -7.55 0.36 -18.32
CA ALA A 26 -8.21 1.23 -19.29
C ALA A 26 -7.49 2.58 -19.40
N GLN A 27 -7.46 3.15 -20.59
CA GLN A 27 -6.76 4.41 -20.87
C GLN A 27 -7.73 5.48 -21.40
N ALA A 28 -7.55 6.72 -20.99
CA ALA A 28 -8.34 7.86 -21.47
C ALA A 28 -7.56 9.18 -21.39
N THR A 29 -8.05 10.22 -22.07
CA THR A 29 -7.51 11.58 -21.92
C THR A 29 -8.32 12.35 -20.88
N GLY A 30 -7.72 12.77 -19.76
CA GLY A 30 -8.43 13.38 -18.64
C GLY A 30 -8.49 14.91 -18.69
N LEU A 31 -8.83 15.51 -19.84
CA LEU A 31 -8.84 16.97 -20.03
C LEU A 31 -9.81 17.70 -19.09
N THR A 32 -10.89 17.04 -18.68
CA THR A 32 -11.90 17.60 -17.78
C THR A 32 -12.33 16.59 -16.72
N GLU A 33 -12.83 17.10 -15.59
CA GLU A 33 -13.35 16.28 -14.51
C GLU A 33 -14.53 15.39 -14.96
N ASN A 34 -15.38 15.89 -15.87
CA ASN A 34 -16.51 15.14 -16.42
C ASN A 34 -16.06 13.88 -17.18
N VAL A 35 -14.98 13.99 -17.95
CA VAL A 35 -14.41 12.84 -18.66
C VAL A 35 -13.88 11.81 -17.68
N VAL A 36 -13.09 12.23 -16.68
CA VAL A 36 -12.58 11.33 -15.63
C VAL A 36 -13.73 10.62 -14.92
N ARG A 37 -14.77 11.35 -14.49
CA ARG A 37 -15.94 10.78 -13.81
C ARG A 37 -16.73 9.82 -14.70
N LYS A 38 -16.85 10.11 -15.99
CA LYS A 38 -17.52 9.23 -16.96
C LYS A 38 -16.77 7.91 -17.11
N THR A 39 -15.46 7.96 -17.38
CA THR A 39 -14.62 6.75 -17.53
C THR A 39 -14.64 5.88 -16.27
N ILE A 40 -14.64 6.49 -15.08
CA ILE A 40 -14.78 5.74 -13.82
C ILE A 40 -16.09 4.96 -13.79
N ARG A 41 -17.23 5.61 -14.06
CA ARG A 41 -18.54 4.94 -14.04
C ARG A 41 -18.63 3.78 -15.02
N GLU A 42 -18.06 3.93 -16.22
CA GLU A 42 -18.03 2.89 -17.25
C GLU A 42 -17.19 1.66 -16.84
N ASN A 43 -16.25 1.83 -15.90
CA ASN A 43 -15.34 0.77 -15.48
C ASN A 43 -15.64 0.18 -14.10
N GLN A 44 -16.48 0.83 -13.29
CA GLN A 44 -16.81 0.41 -11.92
C GLN A 44 -17.35 -1.03 -11.86
N GLY A 45 -18.31 -1.38 -12.71
CA GLY A 45 -18.95 -2.71 -12.71
C GLY A 45 -18.07 -3.88 -13.19
N THR A 46 -16.83 -3.61 -13.60
CA THR A 46 -15.86 -4.63 -14.05
C THR A 46 -14.76 -4.89 -13.03
N THR A 47 -14.89 -4.33 -11.83
CA THR A 47 -13.88 -4.42 -10.77
C THR A 47 -14.20 -5.64 -9.90
N ASP A 48 -13.33 -6.64 -9.91
CA ASP A 48 -13.40 -7.81 -9.02
C ASP A 48 -12.76 -7.50 -7.65
N VAL A 49 -11.50 -7.05 -7.65
CA VAL A 49 -10.69 -6.67 -6.50
C VAL A 49 -10.23 -5.22 -6.69
N VAL A 50 -9.45 -4.95 -7.75
CA VAL A 50 -9.06 -3.60 -8.16
C VAL A 50 -9.03 -3.47 -9.68
N LYS A 51 -9.28 -2.27 -10.20
CA LYS A 51 -9.10 -1.95 -11.61
C LYS A 51 -8.37 -0.62 -11.76
N TYR A 52 -7.37 -0.57 -12.64
CA TYR A 52 -6.62 0.65 -12.87
C TYR A 52 -7.13 1.38 -14.11
N LEU A 53 -7.18 2.70 -14.01
CA LEU A 53 -7.41 3.62 -15.12
C LEU A 53 -6.19 4.53 -15.24
N ARG A 54 -5.66 4.67 -16.45
CA ARG A 54 -4.58 5.62 -16.75
C ARG A 54 -5.13 6.77 -17.57
N PHE A 55 -4.99 7.98 -17.05
CA PHE A 55 -5.33 9.20 -17.75
C PHE A 55 -4.07 9.95 -18.21
N THR A 56 -4.12 10.49 -19.42
CA THR A 56 -3.10 11.38 -19.98
C THR A 56 -3.63 12.81 -20.11
N ASN A 57 -2.72 13.78 -20.18
CA ASN A 57 -3.01 15.21 -20.35
C ASN A 57 -3.97 15.78 -19.29
N VAL A 58 -3.92 15.28 -18.06
CA VAL A 58 -4.77 15.76 -16.97
C VAL A 58 -4.25 17.11 -16.45
N PRO A 59 -5.04 18.20 -16.49
CA PRO A 59 -4.64 19.46 -15.88
C PRO A 59 -4.51 19.31 -14.36
N PRO A 60 -3.51 19.92 -13.70
CA PRO A 60 -3.34 19.84 -12.25
C PRO A 60 -4.60 20.21 -11.47
N ALA A 61 -5.31 21.26 -11.88
CA ALA A 61 -6.57 21.70 -11.26
C ALA A 61 -7.69 20.65 -11.31
N VAL A 62 -7.69 19.75 -12.31
CA VAL A 62 -8.64 18.62 -12.38
C VAL A 62 -8.24 17.54 -11.39
N ALA A 63 -6.96 17.18 -11.34
CA ALA A 63 -6.43 16.17 -10.42
C ALA A 63 -6.49 16.62 -8.94
N ASP A 64 -6.44 17.92 -8.66
CA ASP A 64 -6.54 18.48 -7.28
C ASP A 64 -7.97 18.46 -6.74
N LYS A 65 -8.96 18.69 -7.62
CA LYS A 65 -10.38 18.72 -7.24
C LYS A 65 -11.00 17.32 -7.19
N PHE A 66 -10.36 16.34 -7.80
CA PHE A 66 -10.88 14.99 -7.85
C PHE A 66 -10.67 14.27 -6.51
N SER A 67 -11.77 13.96 -5.83
CA SER A 67 -11.79 13.07 -4.67
C SER A 67 -13.04 12.18 -4.72
N ARG A 68 -12.85 10.88 -4.50
CA ARG A 68 -13.91 9.87 -4.36
C ARG A 68 -13.46 8.78 -3.38
N CYS A 69 -14.37 8.38 -2.49
CA CYS A 69 -14.12 7.37 -1.46
C CYS A 69 -13.64 6.02 -2.00
N ASN A 70 -14.22 5.54 -3.10
CA ASN A 70 -13.93 4.20 -3.65
C ASN A 70 -12.82 4.24 -4.72
N THR A 71 -11.92 5.22 -4.63
CA THR A 71 -10.77 5.34 -5.53
C THR A 71 -9.51 5.70 -4.77
N ARG A 72 -8.34 5.33 -5.32
CA ARG A 72 -7.05 5.93 -4.96
C ARG A 72 -6.41 6.59 -6.17
N GLN A 73 -5.77 7.73 -5.94
CA GLN A 73 -5.14 8.53 -6.98
C GLN A 73 -3.62 8.51 -6.86
N MET A 74 -2.94 8.41 -8.01
CA MET A 74 -1.56 8.84 -8.19
C MET A 74 -1.49 9.84 -9.33
N PHE A 75 -0.77 10.94 -9.16
CA PHE A 75 -0.69 11.99 -10.17
C PHE A 75 0.73 12.57 -10.28
N ASN A 76 1.20 12.72 -11.51
CA ASN A 76 2.42 13.43 -11.84
C ASN A 76 2.05 14.76 -12.54
N PRO A 77 2.28 15.93 -11.92
CA PRO A 77 1.94 17.24 -12.48
C PRO A 77 2.77 17.60 -13.72
N SER A 78 4.01 17.13 -13.82
CA SER A 78 4.92 17.44 -14.93
C SER A 78 4.54 16.67 -16.20
N THR A 79 4.30 15.36 -16.08
CA THR A 79 3.89 14.53 -17.23
C THR A 79 2.39 14.56 -17.49
N ARG A 80 1.60 15.10 -16.55
CA ARG A 80 0.13 15.13 -16.57
C ARG A 80 -0.48 13.74 -16.69
N TYR A 81 0.22 12.73 -16.18
CA TYR A 81 -0.28 11.38 -16.04
C TYR A 81 -0.95 11.20 -14.68
N MET A 82 -2.13 10.58 -14.71
CA MET A 82 -2.90 10.26 -13.52
C MET A 82 -3.30 8.79 -13.56
N ILE A 83 -3.10 8.07 -12.46
CA ILE A 83 -3.67 6.75 -12.25
C ILE A 83 -4.82 6.90 -11.28
N ILE A 84 -5.96 6.31 -11.63
CA ILE A 84 -7.06 6.08 -10.70
C ILE A 84 -7.20 4.58 -10.50
N LYS A 85 -7.07 4.13 -9.26
CA LYS A 85 -7.31 2.76 -8.81
C LYS A 85 -8.76 2.69 -8.31
N LEU A 86 -9.59 1.88 -8.95
CA LEU A 86 -10.95 1.56 -8.53
C LEU A 86 -10.92 0.42 -7.52
N LEU A 87 -11.68 0.57 -6.44
CA LEU A 87 -11.69 -0.37 -5.31
C LEU A 87 -13.02 -1.14 -5.27
N SER A 88 -12.96 -2.45 -5.05
CA SER A 88 -14.11 -3.33 -4.81
C SER A 88 -14.39 -3.53 -3.32
N GLY A 89 -15.45 -4.29 -3.00
CA GLY A 89 -15.70 -4.80 -1.65
C GLY A 89 -14.56 -5.67 -1.12
N ALA A 90 -14.04 -6.60 -1.93
CA ALA A 90 -12.92 -7.47 -1.53
C ALA A 90 -11.66 -6.67 -1.15
N HIS A 91 -11.34 -5.61 -1.90
CA HIS A 91 -10.22 -4.71 -1.58
C HIS A 91 -10.44 -3.97 -0.25
N GLU A 92 -11.62 -3.36 -0.08
CA GLU A 92 -11.95 -2.61 1.15
C GLU A 92 -12.00 -3.54 2.36
N THR A 93 -12.55 -4.75 2.23
CA THR A 93 -12.58 -5.77 3.29
C THR A 93 -11.18 -6.18 3.73
N ALA A 94 -10.25 -6.40 2.80
CA ALA A 94 -8.86 -6.69 3.14
C ALA A 94 -8.19 -5.52 3.89
N ALA A 95 -8.34 -4.29 3.37
CA ALA A 95 -7.74 -3.11 3.98
C ALA A 95 -8.30 -2.82 5.38
N ARG A 96 -9.63 -2.88 5.55
CA ARG A 96 -10.30 -2.65 6.83
C ARG A 96 -10.09 -3.78 7.82
N GLY A 97 -9.97 -5.01 7.35
CA GLY A 97 -9.62 -6.16 8.18
C GLY A 97 -8.26 -5.98 8.84
N LEU A 98 -7.25 -5.57 8.07
CA LEU A 98 -5.93 -5.22 8.62
C LEU A 98 -5.99 -4.01 9.56
N ASP A 99 -6.73 -2.96 9.20
CA ASP A 99 -6.90 -1.77 10.07
C ASP A 99 -7.51 -2.14 11.42
N GLY A 100 -8.54 -2.99 11.43
CA GLY A 100 -9.15 -3.49 12.65
C GLY A 100 -8.20 -4.35 13.50
N ALA A 101 -7.43 -5.23 12.86
CA ALA A 101 -6.43 -6.04 13.56
C ALA A 101 -5.32 -5.19 14.18
N MET A 102 -4.79 -4.22 13.45
CA MET A 102 -3.80 -3.27 13.97
C MET A 102 -4.39 -2.42 15.11
N GLY A 103 -5.61 -1.89 14.91
CA GLY A 103 -6.28 -1.06 15.90
C GLY A 103 -6.53 -1.79 17.23
N HIS A 104 -6.81 -3.09 17.18
CA HIS A 104 -6.96 -3.92 18.37
C HIS A 104 -5.68 -4.00 19.21
N ASP A 105 -4.53 -4.28 18.59
CA ASP A 105 -3.25 -4.34 19.30
C ASP A 105 -2.82 -2.96 19.82
N ILE A 106 -3.00 -1.91 19.01
CA ILE A 106 -2.75 -0.52 19.40
C ILE A 106 -3.58 -0.14 20.63
N TYR A 107 -4.86 -0.54 20.67
CA TYR A 107 -5.75 -0.28 21.79
C TYR A 107 -5.30 -1.03 23.05
N ASN A 108 -4.98 -2.32 22.93
CA ASN A 108 -4.56 -3.14 24.06
C ASN A 108 -3.26 -2.66 24.70
N MET A 109 -2.36 -2.05 23.91
CA MET A 109 -1.14 -1.43 24.41
C MET A 109 -1.33 0.00 24.94
N GLY A 110 -2.54 0.57 24.88
CA GLY A 110 -2.80 1.94 25.33
C GLY A 110 -2.24 3.04 24.38
N LEU A 111 -1.90 2.68 23.15
CA LEU A 111 -1.21 3.53 22.18
C LEU A 111 -2.14 4.38 21.32
N GLY A 112 -3.45 4.39 21.60
CA GLY A 112 -4.46 5.09 20.77
C GLY A 112 -4.21 6.60 20.59
N LYS A 113 -3.47 7.25 21.50
CA LYS A 113 -3.05 8.67 21.36
C LYS A 113 -1.66 8.84 20.74
N ALA A 114 -0.84 7.77 20.72
CA ALA A 114 0.52 7.78 20.20
C ALA A 114 0.56 7.57 18.69
N ILE A 115 -0.45 6.89 18.12
CA ILE A 115 -0.53 6.58 16.69
C ILE A 115 -1.63 7.40 16.03
N ARG A 116 -1.30 8.01 14.90
CA ARG A 116 -2.23 8.73 14.04
C ARG A 116 -2.61 7.84 12.86
N PRO A 117 -3.88 7.42 12.72
CA PRO A 117 -4.36 6.84 11.47
C PRO A 117 -4.36 7.93 10.41
N LEU A 118 -3.55 7.75 9.37
CA LEU A 118 -3.44 8.67 8.23
C LEU A 118 -4.39 8.27 7.10
N GLY A 119 -4.81 7.01 7.06
CA GLY A 119 -5.73 6.47 6.06
C GLY A 119 -5.21 6.69 4.64
N SER A 120 -6.09 7.17 3.77
CA SER A 120 -5.80 7.41 2.35
C SER A 120 -5.32 8.83 2.04
N LYS A 121 -4.72 9.54 3.01
CA LYS A 121 -4.24 10.91 2.80
C LYS A 121 -3.30 10.98 1.60
N THR A 122 -3.53 11.95 0.71
CA THR A 122 -2.62 12.22 -0.41
C THR A 122 -1.26 12.70 0.11
N ILE A 123 -0.20 11.99 -0.23
CA ILE A 123 1.17 12.34 0.09
C ILE A 123 1.90 12.75 -1.18
N HIS A 124 2.61 13.89 -1.11
CA HIS A 124 3.45 14.36 -2.19
C HIS A 124 4.82 13.68 -2.11
N GLY A 125 5.26 12.97 -3.13
CA GLY A 125 6.64 12.54 -3.31
C GLY A 125 7.51 13.67 -3.85
N VAL A 126 8.58 13.30 -4.56
CA VAL A 126 9.45 14.27 -5.25
C VAL A 126 8.79 14.75 -6.53
N PHE A 127 8.35 13.83 -7.40
CA PHE A 127 7.71 14.18 -8.66
C PHE A 127 6.21 13.91 -8.66
N CYS A 128 5.76 12.83 -8.03
CA CYS A 128 4.35 12.47 -8.02
C CYS A 128 3.69 12.70 -6.66
N ARG A 129 2.38 12.73 -6.61
CA ARG A 129 1.61 12.56 -5.38
C ARG A 129 0.78 11.29 -5.45
N LYS A 130 0.55 10.65 -4.31
CA LYS A 130 -0.09 9.34 -4.22
C LYS A 130 -0.90 9.20 -2.95
N GLU A 131 -1.97 8.43 -3.02
CA GLU A 131 -2.79 8.00 -1.88
C GLU A 131 -2.51 6.53 -1.54
N ALA A 132 -2.35 6.24 -0.24
CA ALA A 132 -2.25 4.88 0.27
C ALA A 132 -3.64 4.23 0.38
N ASP A 133 -3.70 2.90 0.48
CA ASP A 133 -4.95 2.23 0.86
C ASP A 133 -5.23 2.41 2.35
N ALA A 134 -4.20 2.27 3.18
CA ALA A 134 -4.16 2.73 4.58
C ALA A 134 -2.74 3.15 4.98
N ALA A 135 -2.62 3.97 6.02
CA ALA A 135 -1.33 4.45 6.49
C ALA A 135 -1.37 4.83 7.98
N TYR A 136 -0.26 4.61 8.66
CA TYR A 136 -0.09 4.84 10.09
C TYR A 136 1.24 5.54 10.37
N GLY A 137 1.29 6.26 11.48
CA GLY A 137 2.53 6.79 11.99
C GLY A 137 2.38 7.46 13.34
N PRO A 138 3.48 7.94 13.92
CA PRO A 138 3.45 8.60 15.22
C PRO A 138 2.60 9.88 15.13
N ALA A 139 1.78 10.09 16.16
CA ALA A 139 0.96 11.29 16.32
C ALA A 139 1.82 12.51 16.67
N GLN A 140 2.89 12.28 17.45
CA GLN A 140 3.85 13.32 17.79
C GLN A 140 4.96 13.41 16.74
N PRO A 141 5.49 14.62 16.46
CA PRO A 141 6.67 14.79 15.62
C PRO A 141 7.87 14.00 16.16
N VAL A 142 8.56 13.28 15.28
CA VAL A 142 9.80 12.56 15.60
C VAL A 142 10.99 13.37 15.09
N PRO A 143 12.00 13.68 15.92
CA PRO A 143 13.18 14.42 15.48
C PRO A 143 13.88 13.76 14.28
N GLY A 144 14.32 14.58 13.32
CA GLY A 144 15.02 14.10 12.13
C GLY A 144 14.13 13.46 11.04
N ARG A 145 12.80 13.41 11.25
CA ARG A 145 11.83 12.82 10.34
C ARG A 145 10.82 13.85 9.83
N SER A 146 10.37 13.73 8.58
CA SER A 146 9.27 14.58 8.10
C SER A 146 7.92 14.11 8.64
N PRO A 147 7.09 14.99 9.27
CA PRO A 147 5.76 14.63 9.76
C PRO A 147 4.73 14.38 8.64
N LYS A 148 5.14 14.63 7.38
CA LYS A 148 4.37 14.41 6.17
C LYS A 148 4.19 12.93 5.87
N TRP A 149 5.25 12.15 5.99
CA TRP A 149 5.24 10.73 5.63
C TRP A 149 4.61 9.89 6.76
N PRO A 150 3.91 8.80 6.43
CA PRO A 150 3.62 7.72 7.37
C PRO A 150 4.86 6.87 7.64
N THR A 151 4.86 6.08 8.71
CA THR A 151 5.92 5.08 8.97
C THR A 151 5.54 3.71 8.43
N VAL A 152 4.25 3.38 8.45
CA VAL A 152 3.71 2.12 7.91
C VAL A 152 2.63 2.44 6.89
N VAL A 153 2.70 1.77 5.73
CA VAL A 153 1.73 1.91 4.64
C VAL A 153 1.16 0.54 4.29
N VAL A 154 -0.13 0.47 3.97
CA VAL A 154 -0.78 -0.72 3.43
C VAL A 154 -1.15 -0.46 1.97
N GLU A 155 -0.86 -1.43 1.11
CA GLU A 155 -1.26 -1.46 -0.30
C GLU A 155 -1.89 -2.83 -0.62
N VAL A 156 -3.14 -2.81 -1.05
CA VAL A 156 -3.94 -3.97 -1.43
C VAL A 156 -4.12 -3.97 -2.94
N GLY A 157 -3.96 -5.12 -3.58
CA GLY A 157 -4.13 -5.25 -5.02
C GLY A 157 -4.27 -6.70 -5.44
N VAL A 158 -4.18 -6.94 -6.75
CA VAL A 158 -4.35 -8.28 -7.30
C VAL A 158 -3.01 -8.97 -7.52
N SER A 159 -2.98 -10.29 -7.29
CA SER A 159 -1.81 -11.14 -7.51
C SER A 159 -1.37 -11.17 -8.97
N GLU A 160 -2.33 -11.04 -9.88
CA GLU A 160 -2.14 -11.00 -11.33
C GLU A 160 -1.43 -9.72 -11.78
N SER A 161 -1.45 -8.66 -10.95
CA SER A 161 -0.72 -7.41 -11.18
C SER A 161 0.30 -7.13 -10.07
N TYR A 162 0.92 -8.18 -9.53
CA TYR A 162 1.85 -8.05 -8.39
C TYR A 162 3.01 -7.07 -8.64
N ARG A 163 3.46 -6.94 -9.90
CA ARG A 163 4.48 -5.93 -10.28
C ARG A 163 4.06 -4.51 -9.89
N LYS A 164 2.77 -4.17 -10.03
CA LYS A 164 2.24 -2.86 -9.61
C LYS A 164 2.35 -2.64 -8.11
N LEU A 165 2.01 -3.67 -7.31
CA LEU A 165 2.14 -3.62 -5.84
C LEU A 165 3.59 -3.44 -5.39
N ARG A 166 4.54 -4.12 -6.07
CA ARG A 166 5.97 -3.94 -5.81
C ARG A 166 6.45 -2.54 -6.16
N ALA A 167 6.04 -2.00 -7.30
CA ALA A 167 6.32 -0.62 -7.68
C ALA A 167 5.74 0.37 -6.66
N ASP A 168 4.54 0.10 -6.16
CA ASP A 168 3.91 0.91 -5.12
C ASP A 168 4.68 0.91 -3.80
N ALA A 169 5.16 -0.25 -3.34
CA ALA A 169 6.02 -0.34 -2.17
C ALA A 169 7.36 0.39 -2.36
N ASP A 170 8.00 0.20 -3.51
CA ASP A 170 9.25 0.87 -3.87
C ASP A 170 9.07 2.39 -3.84
N TRP A 171 7.97 2.90 -4.40
CA TRP A 171 7.64 4.32 -4.36
C TRP A 171 7.58 4.87 -2.95
N TRP A 172 6.84 4.22 -2.04
CA TRP A 172 6.72 4.68 -0.65
C TRP A 172 8.06 4.66 0.09
N LEU A 173 8.86 3.61 -0.08
CA LEU A 173 10.13 3.45 0.63
C LEU A 173 11.21 4.40 0.09
N THR A 174 11.29 4.61 -1.23
CA THR A 174 12.31 5.45 -1.87
C THR A 174 11.98 6.94 -1.79
N ASN A 175 10.74 7.35 -2.13
CA ASN A 175 10.35 8.77 -2.13
C ASN A 175 10.35 9.37 -0.73
N SER A 176 10.07 8.55 0.30
CA SER A 176 10.11 8.99 1.69
C SER A 176 11.52 9.16 2.24
N LYS A 177 12.55 8.72 1.50
CA LYS A 177 13.95 8.77 1.93
C LYS A 177 14.16 8.12 3.31
N GLY A 178 13.49 7.00 3.53
CA GLY A 178 13.53 6.24 4.78
C GLY A 178 12.57 6.71 5.87
N ASP A 179 11.70 7.70 5.64
CA ASP A 179 10.67 8.09 6.61
C ASP A 179 9.51 7.06 6.71
N VAL A 180 9.22 6.36 5.60
CA VAL A 180 8.41 5.13 5.59
C VAL A 180 9.36 3.97 5.92
N LYS A 181 9.02 3.21 6.96
CA LYS A 181 9.84 2.10 7.48
C LYS A 181 9.38 0.75 6.94
N LEU A 182 8.08 0.59 6.74
CA LEU A 182 7.46 -0.67 6.33
C LEU A 182 6.28 -0.44 5.37
N VAL A 183 6.17 -1.28 4.35
CA VAL A 183 4.97 -1.38 3.51
C VAL A 183 4.40 -2.78 3.64
N VAL A 184 3.13 -2.89 4.01
CA VAL A 184 2.36 -4.13 4.02
C VAL A 184 1.65 -4.27 2.68
N LEU A 185 2.00 -5.30 1.91
CA LEU A 185 1.33 -5.66 0.67
C LEU A 185 0.28 -6.75 0.94
N VAL A 186 -0.93 -6.57 0.40
CA VAL A 186 -1.95 -7.61 0.33
C VAL A 186 -2.27 -7.90 -1.11
N SER A 187 -1.97 -9.11 -1.54
CA SER A 187 -2.10 -9.57 -2.91
C SER A 187 -3.19 -10.63 -2.98
N ILE A 188 -4.33 -10.28 -3.57
CA ILE A 188 -5.53 -11.12 -3.64
C ILE A 188 -5.61 -11.75 -5.02
N SER A 189 -5.80 -13.07 -5.13
CA SER A 189 -6.11 -13.68 -6.43
C SER A 189 -7.55 -13.37 -6.83
N ARG A 190 -7.76 -13.08 -8.11
CA ARG A 190 -9.10 -12.76 -8.65
C ARG A 190 -10.04 -13.96 -8.67
N THR A 191 -9.49 -15.15 -8.91
CA THR A 191 -10.26 -16.35 -9.27
C THR A 191 -10.07 -17.52 -8.34
N THR A 192 -9.08 -17.46 -7.45
CA THR A 192 -8.80 -18.54 -6.50
C THR A 192 -8.82 -17.99 -5.09
N PRO A 193 -9.24 -18.79 -4.09
CA PRO A 193 -9.24 -18.35 -2.72
C PRO A 193 -7.81 -18.37 -2.17
N ASN A 194 -7.05 -17.35 -2.55
CA ASN A 194 -5.65 -17.13 -2.20
C ASN A 194 -5.40 -15.64 -1.90
N VAL A 195 -4.90 -15.35 -0.71
CA VAL A 195 -4.43 -14.02 -0.30
C VAL A 195 -3.01 -14.12 0.21
N ARG A 196 -2.12 -13.30 -0.29
CA ARG A 196 -0.73 -13.20 0.17
C ARG A 196 -0.49 -11.87 0.88
N PHE A 197 -0.03 -11.94 2.12
CA PHE A 197 0.35 -10.82 2.96
C PHE A 197 1.87 -10.74 3.04
N GLU A 198 2.45 -9.58 2.76
CA GLU A 198 3.90 -9.40 2.76
C GLU A 198 4.30 -8.10 3.44
N THR A 199 5.41 -8.12 4.17
CA THR A 199 6.03 -6.90 4.69
C THR A 199 7.28 -6.58 3.88
N VAL A 200 7.37 -5.37 3.36
CA VAL A 200 8.49 -4.88 2.56
C VAL A 200 9.17 -3.73 3.30
N ALA A 201 10.48 -3.83 3.45
CA ALA A 201 11.31 -2.82 4.13
C ALA A 201 12.57 -2.51 3.32
N LEU A 202 13.29 -1.44 3.70
CA LEU A 202 14.59 -1.12 3.12
C LEU A 202 15.70 -1.97 3.75
N ASN A 203 16.62 -2.49 2.94
CA ASN A 203 17.72 -3.31 3.42
C ASN A 203 18.76 -2.46 4.22
N PRO A 204 18.98 -2.72 5.53
CA PRO A 204 19.90 -1.94 6.35
C PRO A 204 21.38 -2.12 5.96
N THR A 205 21.75 -3.23 5.31
CA THR A 205 23.15 -3.52 4.93
C THR A 205 23.64 -2.72 3.73
N VAL A 206 22.72 -2.28 2.87
CA VAL A 206 23.06 -1.47 1.70
C VAL A 206 23.37 -0.02 2.12
N ASP A 207 22.86 0.41 3.27
CA ASP A 207 23.14 1.74 3.85
C ASP A 207 24.46 1.80 4.63
N SER A 208 24.99 0.67 5.13
CA SER A 208 26.14 0.65 6.05
C SER A 208 27.48 0.28 5.43
N LEU A 209 27.51 -0.43 4.29
CA LEU A 209 28.76 -0.98 3.73
C LEU A 209 29.43 -0.15 2.62
N ARG A 210 28.91 1.03 2.28
CA ARG A 210 29.56 1.94 1.33
C ARG A 210 29.50 3.37 1.82
N LEU A 211 30.63 3.84 2.33
CA LEU A 211 30.90 5.18 2.86
C LEU A 211 30.66 6.36 1.90
N GLN A 212 29.83 6.26 0.86
CA GLN A 212 29.41 7.39 0.03
C GLN A 212 27.96 7.38 -0.50
N ARG A 213 27.17 6.28 -0.43
CA ARG A 213 25.90 6.20 -1.20
C ARG A 213 24.84 5.29 -0.53
N PRO A 214 23.80 5.85 0.13
CA PRO A 214 22.62 5.07 0.52
C PRO A 214 21.89 4.63 -0.76
N ARG A 215 21.61 3.34 -0.91
CA ARG A 215 20.83 2.81 -2.03
C ARG A 215 19.58 2.16 -1.44
N TYR A 216 18.43 2.72 -1.78
CA TYR A 216 17.16 2.21 -1.30
C TYR A 216 16.84 0.92 -2.04
N ALA A 217 17.07 -0.22 -1.38
CA ALA A 217 16.80 -1.53 -1.92
C ALA A 217 15.68 -2.21 -1.11
N PRO A 218 14.42 -2.14 -1.56
CA PRO A 218 13.32 -2.83 -0.90
C PRO A 218 13.50 -4.35 -0.97
N TYR A 219 13.31 -5.01 0.16
CA TYR A 219 13.29 -6.47 0.25
C TYR A 219 12.03 -6.95 0.95
N ILE A 220 11.57 -8.15 0.60
CA ILE A 220 10.46 -8.80 1.28
C ILE A 220 11.01 -9.43 2.56
N ARG A 221 10.56 -8.94 3.71
CA ARG A 221 10.99 -9.43 5.02
C ARG A 221 10.16 -10.63 5.49
N GLN A 222 8.87 -10.61 5.20
CA GLN A 222 7.93 -11.65 5.59
C GLN A 222 6.93 -11.86 4.47
N THR A 223 6.56 -13.13 4.23
CA THR A 223 5.49 -13.53 3.33
C THR A 223 4.64 -14.57 4.04
N ILE A 224 3.32 -14.33 4.10
CA ILE A 224 2.33 -15.26 4.63
C ILE A 224 1.22 -15.41 3.60
N THR A 225 0.84 -16.65 3.30
CA THR A 225 -0.22 -16.96 2.34
C THR A 225 -1.38 -17.63 3.07
N ALA A 226 -2.57 -17.08 2.89
CA ALA A 226 -3.83 -17.72 3.21
C ALA A 226 -4.41 -18.38 1.96
N SER A 227 -4.82 -19.64 2.07
CA SER A 227 -5.46 -20.35 0.95
C SER A 227 -6.40 -21.45 1.41
N ARG A 228 -7.45 -21.73 0.64
CA ARG A 228 -8.30 -22.92 0.78
C ARG A 228 -8.47 -23.65 -0.56
N ASN A 229 -9.05 -24.84 -0.53
CA ASN A 229 -9.33 -25.58 -1.75
C ASN A 229 -10.51 -24.92 -2.49
N ALA A 230 -10.29 -24.49 -3.73
CA ALA A 230 -11.31 -23.82 -4.55
C ALA A 230 -12.53 -24.71 -4.85
N ASN A 231 -12.35 -26.04 -4.84
CA ASN A 231 -13.44 -26.99 -5.10
C ASN A 231 -14.23 -27.36 -3.83
N GLU A 232 -13.76 -26.93 -2.66
CA GLU A 232 -14.35 -27.26 -1.37
C GLU A 232 -14.45 -25.98 -0.52
N PRO A 233 -15.50 -25.14 -0.71
CA PRO A 233 -15.63 -23.86 -0.02
C PRO A 233 -15.64 -23.97 1.51
N ASN A 234 -16.08 -25.12 2.04
CA ASN A 234 -16.11 -25.43 3.47
C ASN A 234 -14.82 -26.11 3.98
N SER A 235 -13.78 -26.22 3.14
CA SER A 235 -12.49 -26.77 3.56
C SER A 235 -11.77 -25.81 4.50
N GLN A 236 -10.92 -26.38 5.36
CA GLN A 236 -10.12 -25.59 6.29
C GLN A 236 -9.21 -24.61 5.56
N ILE A 237 -9.19 -23.36 6.02
CA ILE A 237 -8.27 -22.35 5.53
C ILE A 237 -6.88 -22.64 6.08
N SER A 238 -5.88 -22.58 5.20
CA SER A 238 -4.48 -22.78 5.56
C SER A 238 -3.72 -21.47 5.55
N ILE A 239 -2.99 -21.19 6.64
CA ILE A 239 -2.06 -20.06 6.76
C ILE A 239 -0.62 -20.60 6.72
N ARG A 240 0.18 -20.12 5.75
CA ARG A 240 1.54 -20.61 5.51
C ARG A 240 2.54 -19.47 5.32
N PRO A 241 3.60 -19.37 6.15
CA PRO A 241 3.77 -20.08 7.43
C PRO A 241 2.71 -19.65 8.46
N SER A 242 2.38 -20.53 9.40
CA SER A 242 1.42 -20.24 10.48
C SER A 242 2.09 -19.43 11.60
N VAL A 243 2.42 -18.18 11.27
CA VAL A 243 3.05 -17.20 12.17
C VAL A 243 2.34 -15.86 12.04
N PRO A 244 2.41 -14.96 13.03
CA PRO A 244 1.81 -13.63 12.93
C PRO A 244 2.50 -12.76 11.86
N LEU A 245 1.71 -11.95 11.14
CA LEU A 245 2.26 -10.84 10.35
C LEU A 245 2.71 -9.75 11.33
N THR A 246 4.01 -9.45 11.32
CA THR A 246 4.63 -8.59 12.35
C THR A 246 4.91 -7.20 11.80
N ILE A 247 4.47 -6.16 12.52
CA ILE A 247 4.88 -4.78 12.29
C ILE A 247 5.71 -4.35 13.51
N PRO A 248 7.03 -4.17 13.36
CA PRO A 248 7.90 -3.82 14.49
C PRO A 248 7.50 -2.49 15.12
N PHE A 249 7.50 -2.45 16.45
CA PHE A 249 7.14 -1.26 17.22
C PHE A 249 8.03 -0.07 16.87
N GLU A 250 9.35 -0.30 16.82
CA GLU A 250 10.32 0.74 16.48
C GLU A 250 10.13 1.30 15.08
N GLU A 251 9.66 0.48 14.13
CA GLU A 251 9.35 0.94 12.78
C GLU A 251 8.06 1.75 12.75
N LEU A 252 7.07 1.41 13.58
CA LEU A 252 5.80 2.11 13.67
C LEU A 252 5.92 3.46 14.40
N LEU A 253 6.59 3.50 15.56
CA LEU A 253 6.66 4.68 16.43
C LEU A 253 8.04 5.37 16.50
N CYS A 254 9.06 4.80 15.87
CA CYS A 254 10.41 5.39 15.78
C CYS A 254 11.12 5.58 17.13
N HIS A 255 10.77 4.76 18.14
CA HIS A 255 11.51 4.64 19.39
C HIS A 255 11.39 3.21 19.94
N PRO A 256 12.29 2.78 20.85
CA PRO A 256 12.19 1.47 21.50
C PRO A 256 10.90 1.33 22.32
N PRO A 257 10.31 0.13 22.40
CA PRO A 257 9.13 -0.13 23.21
C PRO A 257 9.45 -0.05 24.71
N VAL A 258 8.49 0.45 25.49
CA VAL A 258 8.48 0.37 26.95
C VAL A 258 7.31 -0.51 27.39
N PRO A 259 7.51 -1.58 28.17
CA PRO A 259 6.42 -2.47 28.57
C PRO A 259 5.21 -1.70 29.13
N PRO A 260 3.98 -2.02 28.68
CA PRO A 260 3.57 -3.21 27.91
C PRO A 260 3.63 -3.05 26.37
N GLU A 261 4.27 -2.01 25.84
CA GLU A 261 4.44 -1.80 24.41
C GLU A 261 5.24 -2.95 23.75
N GLY A 262 4.93 -3.25 22.50
CA GLY A 262 5.59 -4.27 21.71
C GLY A 262 5.15 -4.23 20.25
N ASP A 263 5.70 -5.14 19.46
CA ASP A 263 5.36 -5.25 18.05
C ASP A 263 3.87 -5.55 17.85
N ILE A 264 3.29 -5.02 16.77
CA ILE A 264 1.94 -5.42 16.35
C ILE A 264 2.03 -6.82 15.74
N GLN A 265 1.17 -7.72 16.21
CA GLN A 265 1.21 -9.15 15.90
C GLN A 265 -0.15 -9.59 15.35
N ILE A 266 -0.35 -9.47 14.03
CA ILE A 266 -1.60 -9.91 13.40
C ILE A 266 -1.57 -11.44 13.29
N SER A 267 -2.32 -12.10 14.16
CA SER A 267 -2.27 -13.56 14.33
C SER A 267 -2.72 -14.33 13.07
N PRO A 268 -2.28 -15.59 12.90
CA PRO A 268 -2.78 -16.45 11.82
C PRO A 268 -4.30 -16.53 11.74
N HIS A 269 -4.98 -16.60 12.90
CA HIS A 269 -6.44 -16.60 12.97
C HIS A 269 -7.06 -15.32 12.41
N ARG A 270 -6.48 -14.15 12.70
CA ARG A 270 -6.96 -12.89 12.11
C ARG A 270 -6.73 -12.84 10.60
N LEU A 271 -5.58 -13.34 10.12
CA LEU A 271 -5.31 -13.40 8.67
C LEU A 271 -6.27 -14.37 7.96
N GLU A 272 -6.65 -15.46 8.62
CA GLU A 272 -7.67 -16.41 8.17
C GLU A 272 -9.03 -15.73 8.03
N GLU A 273 -9.53 -15.08 9.09
CA GLU A 273 -10.81 -14.35 9.07
C GLU A 273 -10.84 -13.25 7.99
N ILE A 274 -9.76 -12.48 7.83
CA ILE A 274 -9.66 -11.46 6.79
C ILE A 274 -9.79 -12.12 5.41
N SER A 275 -9.09 -13.22 5.18
CA SER A 275 -9.09 -13.92 3.90
C SER A 275 -10.45 -14.54 3.59
N GLU A 276 -11.11 -15.12 4.59
CA GLU A 276 -12.47 -15.65 4.47
C GLU A 276 -13.46 -14.56 4.04
N HIS A 277 -13.45 -13.40 4.69
CA HIS A 277 -14.32 -12.29 4.32
C HIS A 277 -14.01 -11.74 2.92
N VAL A 278 -12.73 -11.66 2.53
CA VAL A 278 -12.32 -11.27 1.18
C VAL A 278 -12.92 -12.23 0.15
N TRP A 279 -12.83 -13.53 0.38
CA TRP A 279 -13.38 -14.53 -0.55
C TRP A 279 -14.90 -14.50 -0.60
N ALA A 280 -15.57 -14.23 0.52
CA ALA A 280 -17.02 -14.02 0.55
C ALA A 280 -17.46 -12.84 -0.36
N GLU A 281 -16.71 -11.73 -0.36
CA GLU A 281 -16.94 -10.60 -1.28
C GLU A 281 -16.72 -10.99 -2.75
N GLN A 282 -15.83 -11.94 -3.01
CA GLN A 282 -15.57 -12.47 -4.36
C GLN A 282 -16.55 -13.57 -4.78
N GLY A 283 -17.39 -14.07 -3.86
CA GLY A 283 -18.26 -15.23 -4.09
C GLY A 283 -17.50 -16.56 -4.22
N LEU A 284 -16.33 -16.68 -3.59
CA LEU A 284 -15.46 -17.87 -3.54
C LEU A 284 -15.55 -18.61 -2.20
#